data_AF-A0A9J8DEM4-F1
#
_entry.id   AF-A0A9J8DEM4-F1
#
_cell.length_a   1.000
_cell.length_b   1.000
_cell.length_c   1.000
_cell.angle_alpha   90.00
_cell.angle_beta   90.00
_cell.angle_gamma   90.00
#
_symmetry.space_group_name_H-M   'P 1'
#
loop_
_entity.id
_entity.type
_entity.pdbx_description
1 polymer ?
#
loop_
_entity_poly.entity_id
_entity_poly.type
_entity_poly.pdbx_seq_one_letter_code
_entity_poly.pdbx_strand_id
1 'polypeptide(L)'
;VKLVSSEKLTALLKLANQKSLGDQLWPVKTLFSARRLILFLLLTGDGMNAYMAYKVSTQTSLTMFRSKTFTVRRRFSDFLGLYEKLSEKHSQNGYIVPPPPEKSILGMTKVKVGKEDPSSAEFVERRRAALERYLQRVVCHPSLLQDPDVREFLEKEELPRAVSTQALSGAGFLKMLNKATDAVSKMTIKMNEQDVWFDEKIQDVENEEQHMRKLHVMVESLVNHRKELSGNTAVFAKSVAMLGSSEDNTALSRALSQLAEVEDRIEQLHQEQASNDFFTFSELLADYIRLLGAVKGCFDQRMKAWQRWQDAENMLQKKREAEAKLLWANKPDKLQQAKDEIAEWEAKVTQYEREFERISATVRKEVIRFDKEKARDFKRQIVKYLESLLNSQQQLIKYWEAFLPEAKAIA
;
A
#
# COMPACT_ATOMS: atom_id res chain seq x y z
N VAL A 1 -20.05 1.01 32.73
CA VAL A 1 -19.44 1.31 31.40
C VAL A 1 -20.29 2.39 30.73
N LYS A 2 -19.85 3.65 30.73
CA LYS A 2 -20.63 4.77 30.15
C LYS A 2 -20.50 4.72 28.62
N LEU A 3 -21.57 4.30 27.94
CA LEU A 3 -21.70 4.38 26.48
C LEU A 3 -21.54 5.84 26.03
N VAL A 4 -20.58 6.09 25.13
CA VAL A 4 -20.48 7.38 24.43
C VAL A 4 -21.70 7.46 23.52
N SER A 5 -22.58 8.43 23.76
CA SER A 5 -23.82 8.60 23.01
C SER A 5 -23.52 8.80 21.52
N SER A 6 -24.32 8.15 20.67
CA SER A 6 -24.30 8.24 19.19
C SER A 6 -24.19 9.68 18.69
N GLU A 7 -24.79 10.64 19.40
CA GLU A 7 -24.76 12.07 19.11
C GLU A 7 -23.35 12.68 19.08
N LYS A 8 -22.43 12.22 19.95
CA LYS A 8 -21.04 12.74 19.98
C LYS A 8 -20.24 12.31 18.76
N LEU A 9 -20.48 11.11 18.24
CA LEU A 9 -19.88 10.61 16.99
C LEU A 9 -20.42 11.35 15.77
N THR A 10 -21.73 11.64 15.74
CA THR A 10 -22.35 12.44 14.68
C THR A 10 -21.86 13.89 14.67
N ALA A 11 -21.58 14.48 15.84
CA ALA A 11 -21.00 15.82 15.96
C ALA A 11 -19.56 15.89 15.43
N LEU A 12 -18.75 14.87 15.70
CA LEU A 12 -17.37 14.77 15.18
C LEU A 12 -17.35 14.64 13.65
N LEU A 13 -18.29 13.89 13.06
CA LEU A 13 -18.45 13.78 11.60
C LEU A 13 -18.86 15.12 10.95
N LYS A 14 -19.70 15.92 11.63
CA LYS A 14 -20.09 17.26 11.14
C LYS A 14 -18.93 18.26 11.21
N LEU A 15 -18.12 18.23 12.27
CA LEU A 15 -16.95 19.08 12.43
C LEU A 15 -15.84 18.76 11.42
N ALA A 16 -15.65 17.48 11.08
CA ALA A 16 -14.69 17.06 10.05
C ALA A 16 -15.08 17.53 8.62
N ASN A 17 -16.36 17.83 8.40
CA ASN A 17 -16.88 18.27 7.10
C ASN A 17 -16.87 19.80 6.91
N GLN A 18 -16.71 20.57 7.99
CA GLN A 18 -16.86 22.03 7.97
C GLN A 18 -15.56 22.82 7.73
N LYS A 19 -14.39 22.15 7.76
CA LYS A 19 -13.06 22.82 7.63
C LYS A 19 -12.38 22.71 6.26
N SER A 20 -13.03 22.23 5.20
CA SER A 20 -12.42 22.09 3.87
C SER A 20 -12.77 23.19 2.86
N LEU A 21 -13.17 24.39 3.31
CA LEU A 21 -13.46 25.52 2.43
C LEU A 21 -12.29 26.50 2.44
N GLY A 22 -11.41 26.33 1.46
CA GLY A 22 -10.35 27.29 1.16
C GLY A 22 -9.15 26.64 0.50
N ASP A 23 -9.29 26.16 -0.73
CA ASP A 23 -8.14 25.97 -1.61
C ASP A 23 -8.53 26.29 -3.05
N GLN A 24 -7.80 27.26 -3.59
CA GLN A 24 -7.99 27.83 -4.92
C GLN A 24 -7.86 26.76 -6.01
N LEU A 25 -8.82 26.80 -6.92
CA LEU A 25 -8.99 25.92 -8.06
C LEU A 25 -7.79 26.01 -9.03
N TRP A 26 -7.08 24.90 -9.22
CA TRP A 26 -6.53 24.55 -10.53
C TRP A 26 -7.47 23.56 -11.23
N PRO A 27 -7.57 23.57 -12.57
CA PRO A 27 -8.63 22.88 -13.28
C PRO A 27 -8.42 21.35 -13.26
N VAL A 28 -9.19 20.66 -12.41
CA VAL A 28 -9.29 19.18 -12.35
C VAL A 28 -10.12 18.63 -13.53
N LYS A 29 -9.93 19.16 -14.74
CA LYS A 29 -10.78 18.84 -15.91
C LYS A 29 -10.30 17.69 -16.81
N THR A 30 -9.31 16.89 -16.42
CA THR A 30 -8.74 15.87 -17.33
C THR A 30 -8.46 14.47 -16.76
N LEU A 31 -9.09 14.02 -15.67
CA LEU A 31 -8.86 12.63 -15.18
C LEU A 31 -10.09 11.74 -14.94
N PHE A 32 -11.31 12.19 -15.24
CA PHE A 32 -12.48 11.30 -15.25
C PHE A 32 -12.74 10.72 -16.65
N SER A 33 -11.77 9.97 -17.16
CA SER A 33 -12.07 8.84 -18.04
C SER A 33 -12.41 7.68 -17.10
N ALA A 34 -13.64 7.18 -17.13
CA ALA A 34 -14.06 6.12 -16.21
C ALA A 34 -13.15 4.88 -16.39
N ARG A 35 -12.24 4.67 -15.43
CA ARG A 35 -11.36 3.50 -15.34
C ARG A 35 -11.93 2.60 -14.26
N ARG A 36 -12.56 1.49 -14.66
CA ARG A 36 -13.00 0.46 -13.73
C ARG A 36 -12.14 -0.78 -13.94
N LEU A 37 -11.23 -1.02 -13.01
CA LEU A 37 -10.53 -2.29 -12.90
C LEU A 37 -11.27 -3.16 -11.89
N ILE A 38 -11.56 -4.40 -12.28
CA ILE A 38 -12.11 -5.42 -11.41
C ILE A 38 -11.18 -6.62 -11.46
N LEU A 39 -10.64 -7.01 -10.31
CA LEU A 39 -9.75 -8.17 -10.20
C LEU A 39 -10.49 -9.33 -9.53
N PHE A 40 -10.71 -10.41 -10.27
CA PHE A 40 -11.24 -11.66 -9.74
C PHE A 40 -10.15 -12.71 -9.65
N LEU A 41 -10.18 -13.53 -8.62
CA LEU A 41 -9.33 -14.72 -8.56
C LEU A 41 -9.96 -15.84 -9.41
N LEU A 42 -9.13 -16.57 -10.15
CA LEU A 42 -9.51 -17.84 -10.77
C LEU A 42 -8.47 -18.91 -10.44
N LEU A 43 -8.91 -20.07 -9.98
CA LEU A 43 -8.07 -21.26 -10.03
C LEU A 43 -7.97 -21.70 -11.49
N THR A 44 -6.75 -21.92 -11.99
CA THR A 44 -6.52 -22.35 -13.37
C THR A 44 -5.65 -23.61 -13.40
N GLY A 45 -6.12 -24.63 -14.11
CA GLY A 45 -5.48 -25.94 -14.22
C GLY A 45 -6.28 -27.04 -13.47
N ASP A 46 -5.95 -28.29 -13.75
CA ASP A 46 -6.54 -29.48 -13.15
C ASP A 46 -5.43 -30.33 -12.50
N GLY A 47 -5.70 -30.91 -11.33
CA GLY A 47 -4.74 -31.73 -10.57
C GLY A 47 -3.39 -31.06 -10.25
N MET A 48 -2.27 -31.81 -10.41
CA MET A 48 -0.91 -31.40 -10.01
C MET A 48 -0.31 -30.20 -10.77
N ASN A 49 -0.97 -29.74 -11.86
CA ASN A 49 -0.54 -28.57 -12.65
C ASN A 49 -1.36 -27.29 -12.34
N ALA A 50 -2.21 -27.31 -11.31
CA ALA A 50 -2.99 -26.15 -10.90
C ALA A 50 -2.09 -24.99 -10.41
N TYR A 51 -2.29 -23.81 -10.98
CA TYR A 51 -1.69 -22.57 -10.49
C TYR A 51 -2.77 -21.51 -10.29
N MET A 52 -2.56 -20.65 -9.30
CA MET A 52 -3.45 -19.51 -9.06
C MET A 52 -3.24 -18.45 -10.13
N ALA A 53 -4.31 -18.05 -10.81
CA ALA A 53 -4.34 -16.91 -11.70
C ALA A 53 -5.37 -15.88 -11.25
N TYR A 54 -5.22 -14.66 -11.74
CA TYR A 54 -6.10 -13.54 -11.48
C TYR A 54 -6.69 -13.11 -12.82
N LYS A 55 -8.02 -13.11 -12.90
CA LYS A 55 -8.78 -12.53 -13.99
C LYS A 55 -8.80 -11.01 -13.80
N VAL A 56 -7.97 -10.32 -14.55
CA VAL A 56 -7.95 -8.85 -14.60
C VAL A 56 -8.98 -8.41 -15.64
N SER A 57 -10.09 -7.83 -15.18
CA SER A 57 -11.12 -7.27 -16.06
C SER A 57 -11.00 -5.75 -16.07
N THR A 58 -10.81 -5.17 -17.25
CA THR A 58 -10.59 -3.73 -17.42
C THR A 58 -11.70 -3.12 -18.24
N GLN A 59 -12.26 -2.02 -17.75
CA GLN A 59 -13.15 -1.13 -18.49
C GLN A 59 -12.56 0.28 -18.50
N THR A 60 -12.42 0.85 -19.69
CA THR A 60 -11.75 2.14 -19.91
C THR A 60 -12.41 2.94 -21.04
N SER A 61 -12.40 4.26 -20.94
CA SER A 61 -12.77 5.16 -22.05
C SER A 61 -11.56 5.78 -22.76
N LEU A 62 -10.35 5.34 -22.44
CA LEU A 62 -9.11 5.84 -23.04
C LEU A 62 -8.88 5.24 -24.43
N THR A 63 -8.55 6.10 -25.39
CA THR A 63 -8.29 5.71 -26.79
C THR A 63 -6.97 4.98 -27.01
N MET A 64 -6.08 4.99 -26.01
CA MET A 64 -4.79 4.27 -26.05
C MET A 64 -4.93 2.74 -25.93
N PHE A 65 -6.13 2.24 -25.62
CA PHE A 65 -6.43 0.81 -25.54
C PHE A 65 -7.22 0.35 -26.77
N ARG A 66 -7.00 -0.90 -27.18
CA ARG A 66 -7.65 -1.51 -28.37
C ARG A 66 -9.15 -1.67 -28.19
N SER A 67 -9.58 -1.98 -26.97
CA SER A 67 -10.97 -2.28 -26.62
C SER A 67 -11.38 -1.51 -25.37
N LYS A 68 -12.65 -1.10 -25.30
CA LYS A 68 -13.22 -0.42 -24.11
C LYS A 68 -13.40 -1.36 -22.92
N THR A 69 -13.55 -2.65 -23.19
CA THR A 69 -13.68 -3.71 -22.19
C THR A 69 -12.87 -4.91 -22.64
N PHE A 70 -12.01 -5.44 -21.77
CA PHE A 70 -11.23 -6.64 -22.05
C PHE A 70 -10.87 -7.36 -20.75
N THR A 71 -10.43 -8.60 -20.87
CA THR A 71 -10.09 -9.45 -19.73
C THR A 71 -8.88 -10.30 -20.04
N VAL A 72 -7.93 -10.34 -19.11
CA VAL A 72 -6.72 -11.16 -19.22
C VAL A 72 -6.51 -11.99 -17.95
N ARG A 73 -5.73 -13.07 -18.06
CA ARG A 73 -5.32 -13.89 -16.92
C ARG A 73 -3.88 -13.57 -16.56
N ARG A 74 -3.60 -13.35 -15.27
CA ARG A 74 -2.28 -13.01 -14.75
C ARG A 74 -1.92 -13.86 -13.56
N ARG A 75 -0.70 -14.35 -13.50
CA ARG A 75 -0.13 -14.99 -12.31
C ARG A 75 0.45 -13.93 -11.42
N PHE A 76 0.60 -14.26 -10.13
CA PHE A 76 1.27 -13.37 -9.18
C PHE A 76 2.69 -12.95 -9.64
N SER A 77 3.43 -13.84 -10.31
CA SER A 77 4.73 -13.54 -10.91
C SER A 77 4.68 -12.40 -11.94
N ASP A 78 3.56 -12.26 -12.64
CA ASP A 78 3.43 -11.28 -13.73
C ASP A 78 3.28 -9.87 -13.14
N PHE A 79 2.58 -9.73 -12.01
CA PHE A 79 2.49 -8.47 -11.27
C PHE A 79 3.87 -8.02 -10.76
N LEU A 80 4.70 -8.96 -10.34
CA LEU A 80 6.05 -8.67 -9.88
C LEU A 80 6.97 -8.28 -11.03
N GLY A 81 6.85 -8.98 -12.18
CA GLY A 81 7.57 -8.59 -13.40
C GLY A 81 7.18 -7.21 -13.89
N LEU A 82 5.89 -6.85 -13.81
CA LEU A 82 5.44 -5.48 -14.10
C LEU A 82 6.09 -4.47 -13.14
N TYR A 83 6.07 -4.72 -11.83
CA TYR A 83 6.70 -3.83 -10.86
C TYR A 83 8.20 -3.65 -11.11
N GLU A 84 8.93 -4.73 -11.38
CA GLU A 84 10.38 -4.68 -11.64
C GLU A 84 10.69 -3.76 -12.82
N LYS A 85 10.00 -3.95 -13.95
CA LYS A 85 10.16 -3.10 -15.14
C LYS A 85 9.81 -1.64 -14.87
N LEU A 86 8.70 -1.39 -14.16
CA LEU A 86 8.30 -0.04 -13.82
C LEU A 86 9.30 0.63 -12.86
N SER A 87 9.80 -0.11 -11.87
CA SER A 87 10.76 0.41 -10.91
C SER A 87 12.11 0.72 -11.58
N GLU A 88 12.57 -0.12 -12.50
CA GLU A 88 13.82 0.12 -13.24
C GLU A 88 13.74 1.40 -14.08
N LYS A 89 12.62 1.60 -14.79
CA LYS A 89 12.43 2.76 -15.67
C LYS A 89 12.08 4.05 -14.94
N HIS A 90 11.20 3.98 -13.94
CA HIS A 90 10.56 5.19 -13.38
C HIS A 90 11.14 5.60 -12.02
N SER A 91 11.59 4.66 -11.19
CA SER A 91 12.12 5.01 -9.87
C SER A 91 13.39 5.85 -9.98
N GLN A 92 14.28 5.56 -10.94
CA GLN A 92 15.50 6.35 -11.18
C GLN A 92 15.20 7.80 -11.59
N ASN A 93 14.00 8.04 -12.14
CA ASN A 93 13.53 9.35 -12.57
C ASN A 93 12.75 10.09 -11.46
N GLY A 94 12.65 9.54 -10.25
CA GLY A 94 11.98 10.17 -9.11
C GLY A 94 10.47 9.90 -9.01
N TYR A 95 9.92 8.94 -9.76
CA TYR A 95 8.51 8.56 -9.66
C TYR A 95 8.24 7.60 -8.49
N ILE A 96 7.09 7.77 -7.82
CA ILE A 96 6.65 6.84 -6.78
C ILE A 96 5.98 5.63 -7.45
N VAL A 97 6.72 4.55 -7.58
CA VAL A 97 6.19 3.27 -8.10
C VAL A 97 5.53 2.50 -6.95
N PRO A 98 4.22 2.21 -7.01
CA PRO A 98 3.54 1.47 -5.95
C PRO A 98 4.17 0.10 -5.74
N PRO A 99 4.51 -0.32 -4.51
CA PRO A 99 5.06 -1.64 -4.27
C PRO A 99 3.97 -2.72 -4.31
N PRO A 100 4.24 -3.91 -4.87
CA PRO A 100 3.31 -5.03 -4.86
C PRO A 100 3.20 -5.64 -3.44
N PRO A 101 2.14 -6.39 -3.15
CA PRO A 101 2.04 -7.13 -1.88
C PRO A 101 3.15 -8.19 -1.77
N GLU A 102 3.58 -8.47 -0.53
CA GLU A 102 4.69 -9.39 -0.27
C GLU A 102 4.41 -10.82 -0.73
N LYS A 103 5.48 -11.50 -1.17
CA LYS A 103 5.48 -12.95 -1.37
C LYS A 103 5.36 -13.67 -0.02
N SER A 104 4.15 -13.86 0.49
CA SER A 104 3.97 -14.79 1.61
C SER A 104 4.13 -16.24 1.11
N ILE A 105 5.29 -16.82 1.39
CA ILE A 105 5.65 -18.22 1.08
C ILE A 105 4.89 -19.17 2.01
N LEU A 106 4.74 -18.80 3.29
CA LEU A 106 4.03 -19.57 4.32
C LEU A 106 2.54 -19.78 4.00
N GLY A 107 1.84 -18.77 3.44
CA GLY A 107 0.45 -18.93 3.02
C GLY A 107 0.28 -19.77 1.76
N MET A 108 1.26 -19.75 0.83
CA MET A 108 1.20 -20.58 -0.37
C MET A 108 1.43 -22.06 -0.11
N THR A 109 2.27 -22.42 0.88
CA THR A 109 2.46 -23.81 1.28
C THR A 109 1.20 -24.38 1.95
N LYS A 110 0.47 -23.58 2.75
CA LYS A 110 -0.80 -24.02 3.34
C LYS A 110 -1.91 -24.24 2.29
N VAL A 111 -2.04 -23.35 1.31
CA VAL A 111 -3.04 -23.46 0.23
C VAL A 111 -2.77 -24.66 -0.70
N LYS A 112 -1.49 -25.03 -0.93
CA LYS A 112 -1.12 -26.15 -1.81
C LYS A 112 -1.25 -27.55 -1.18
N VAL A 113 -1.36 -27.65 0.15
CA VAL A 113 -1.39 -28.94 0.87
C VAL A 113 -2.84 -29.43 1.11
N GLY A 114 -3.85 -28.76 0.56
CA GLY A 114 -5.22 -29.29 0.50
C GLY A 114 -5.93 -29.45 1.84
N LYS A 115 -5.45 -28.81 2.92
CA LYS A 115 -6.29 -28.60 4.10
C LYS A 115 -7.22 -27.44 3.78
N GLU A 116 -8.51 -27.74 3.60
CA GLU A 116 -9.60 -26.76 3.54
C GLU A 116 -9.75 -26.06 4.90
N ASP A 117 -8.72 -25.34 5.31
CA ASP A 117 -8.74 -24.48 6.49
C ASP A 117 -9.34 -23.12 6.08
N PRO A 118 -10.27 -22.54 6.86
CA PRO A 118 -10.78 -21.19 6.64
C PRO A 118 -9.68 -20.13 6.48
N SER A 119 -8.52 -20.36 7.11
CA SER A 119 -7.33 -19.50 7.00
C SER A 119 -6.69 -19.46 5.59
N SER A 120 -6.93 -20.49 4.76
CA SER A 120 -6.44 -20.55 3.38
C SER A 120 -7.24 -19.63 2.45
N ALA A 121 -8.57 -19.59 2.62
CA ALA A 121 -9.46 -18.69 1.88
C ALA A 121 -9.23 -17.21 2.26
N GLU A 122 -9.09 -16.91 3.56
CA GLU A 122 -8.78 -15.56 4.06
C GLU A 122 -7.47 -15.02 3.46
N PHE A 123 -6.43 -15.86 3.38
CA PHE A 123 -5.15 -15.52 2.79
C PHE A 123 -5.24 -15.18 1.29
N VAL A 124 -5.97 -16.01 0.55
CA VAL A 124 -6.15 -15.88 -0.89
C VAL A 124 -6.91 -14.60 -1.23
N GLU A 125 -7.98 -14.29 -0.49
CA GLU A 125 -8.76 -13.07 -0.68
C GLU A 125 -7.96 -11.82 -0.29
N ARG A 126 -7.21 -11.88 0.82
CA ARG A 126 -6.27 -10.81 1.20
C ARG A 126 -5.30 -10.47 0.07
N ARG A 127 -4.70 -11.49 -0.54
CA ARG A 127 -3.77 -11.29 -1.66
C ARG A 127 -4.47 -10.71 -2.88
N ARG A 128 -5.65 -11.19 -3.24
CA ARG A 128 -6.45 -10.66 -4.37
C ARG A 128 -6.76 -9.17 -4.16
N ALA A 129 -7.25 -8.80 -2.98
CA ALA A 129 -7.56 -7.41 -2.63
C ALA A 129 -6.31 -6.51 -2.65
N ALA A 130 -5.15 -7.01 -2.20
CA ALA A 130 -3.91 -6.25 -2.24
C ALA A 130 -3.38 -6.06 -3.67
N LEU A 131 -3.48 -7.08 -4.54
CA LEU A 131 -3.14 -6.96 -5.96
C LEU A 131 -4.07 -6.00 -6.71
N GLU A 132 -5.35 -6.01 -6.37
CA GLU A 132 -6.32 -5.07 -6.94
C GLU A 132 -5.96 -3.62 -6.60
N ARG A 133 -5.66 -3.33 -5.33
CA ARG A 133 -5.21 -2.01 -4.87
C ARG A 133 -3.89 -1.61 -5.54
N TYR A 134 -2.92 -2.51 -5.63
CA TYR A 134 -1.67 -2.28 -6.35
C TYR A 134 -1.93 -1.86 -7.81
N LEU A 135 -2.71 -2.65 -8.55
CA LEU A 135 -2.96 -2.38 -9.97
C LEU A 135 -3.77 -1.10 -10.16
N GLN A 136 -4.77 -0.85 -9.31
CA GLN A 136 -5.53 0.40 -9.31
C GLN A 136 -4.62 1.62 -9.13
N ARG A 137 -3.64 1.57 -8.21
CA ARG A 137 -2.68 2.67 -8.02
C ARG A 137 -1.81 2.87 -9.26
N VAL A 138 -1.32 1.79 -9.87
CA VAL A 138 -0.51 1.86 -11.10
C VAL A 138 -1.29 2.53 -12.23
N VAL A 139 -2.55 2.14 -12.47
CA VAL A 139 -3.34 2.72 -13.57
C VAL A 139 -3.94 4.10 -13.26
N CYS A 140 -4.04 4.48 -11.99
CA CYS A 140 -4.44 5.82 -11.58
C CYS A 140 -3.30 6.82 -11.70
N HIS A 141 -2.04 6.37 -11.62
CA HIS A 141 -0.88 7.21 -11.81
C HIS A 141 -0.77 7.66 -13.28
N PRO A 142 -0.73 8.98 -13.58
CA PRO A 142 -0.71 9.49 -14.95
C PRO A 142 0.46 8.98 -15.80
N SER A 143 1.70 9.06 -15.29
CA SER A 143 2.89 8.60 -16.00
C SER A 143 2.98 7.08 -16.14
N LEU A 144 2.75 6.32 -15.05
CA LEU A 144 2.86 4.85 -15.10
C LEU A 144 1.84 4.22 -16.05
N LEU A 145 0.61 4.76 -16.12
CA LEU A 145 -0.40 4.27 -17.05
C LEU A 145 0.05 4.37 -18.52
N GLN A 146 0.81 5.40 -18.87
CA GLN A 146 1.33 5.59 -20.23
C GLN A 146 2.45 4.61 -20.58
N ASP A 147 2.99 3.89 -19.61
CA ASP A 147 4.06 2.93 -19.85
C ASP A 147 3.57 1.76 -20.71
N PRO A 148 4.30 1.42 -21.79
CA PRO A 148 3.96 0.27 -22.64
C PRO A 148 3.83 -1.05 -21.90
N ASP A 149 4.60 -1.28 -20.83
CA ASP A 149 4.52 -2.51 -20.03
C ASP A 149 3.20 -2.61 -19.26
N VAL A 150 2.61 -1.48 -18.84
CA VAL A 150 1.27 -1.48 -18.21
C VAL A 150 0.22 -1.83 -19.24
N ARG A 151 0.29 -1.26 -20.45
CA ARG A 151 -0.63 -1.60 -21.54
C ARG A 151 -0.52 -3.07 -21.91
N GLU A 152 0.70 -3.57 -22.08
CA GLU A 152 0.98 -4.98 -22.36
C GLU A 152 0.45 -5.89 -21.25
N PHE A 153 0.68 -5.54 -19.99
CA PHE A 153 0.15 -6.27 -18.85
C PHE A 153 -1.38 -6.28 -18.81
N LEU A 154 -2.07 -5.26 -19.33
CA LEU A 154 -3.53 -5.22 -19.34
C LEU A 154 -4.13 -5.93 -20.57
N GLU A 155 -3.50 -5.84 -21.75
CA GLU A 155 -4.12 -6.27 -23.02
C GLU A 155 -3.62 -7.60 -23.59
N LYS A 156 -2.35 -8.00 -23.40
CA LYS A 156 -1.83 -9.22 -24.04
C LYS A 156 -2.43 -10.48 -23.42
N GLU A 157 -2.80 -11.47 -24.22
CA GLU A 157 -3.33 -12.73 -23.69
C GLU A 157 -2.26 -13.48 -22.88
N GLU A 158 -1.05 -13.60 -23.44
CA GLU A 158 0.09 -14.22 -22.78
C GLU A 158 1.25 -13.24 -22.58
N LEU A 159 1.87 -13.30 -21.40
CA LEU A 159 3.08 -12.56 -21.09
C LEU A 159 4.28 -13.52 -21.07
N PRO A 160 5.48 -13.09 -21.51
CA PRO A 160 6.70 -13.87 -21.34
C PRO A 160 6.90 -14.20 -19.86
N ARG A 161 7.32 -15.44 -19.57
CA ARG A 161 7.51 -15.90 -18.19
C ARG A 161 8.51 -14.99 -17.47
N ALA A 162 8.10 -14.35 -16.38
CA ALA A 162 8.96 -13.46 -15.61
C ALA A 162 10.12 -14.24 -14.97
N VAL A 163 11.33 -14.07 -15.52
CA VAL A 163 12.54 -14.84 -15.17
C VAL A 163 13.26 -14.33 -13.91
N SER A 164 13.02 -13.09 -13.47
CA SER A 164 13.77 -12.42 -12.39
C SER A 164 12.99 -12.27 -11.05
N THR A 165 11.84 -12.93 -10.88
CA THR A 165 11.02 -12.68 -9.68
C THR A 165 11.60 -13.24 -8.37
N GLN A 166 12.68 -14.03 -8.38
CA GLN A 166 13.24 -14.63 -7.15
C GLN A 166 13.86 -13.59 -6.20
N ALA A 167 14.39 -12.48 -6.72
CA ALA A 167 14.94 -11.39 -5.91
C ALA A 167 13.88 -10.60 -5.11
N LEU A 168 12.61 -10.64 -5.55
CA LEU A 168 11.47 -9.94 -4.95
C LEU A 168 10.77 -10.73 -3.82
N SER A 169 11.40 -11.80 -3.30
CA SER A 169 10.93 -12.49 -2.08
C SER A 169 10.94 -11.53 -0.88
N GLY A 170 10.01 -11.66 0.08
CA GLY A 170 9.84 -10.70 1.20
C GLY A 170 11.13 -10.45 2.00
N ALA A 171 11.99 -11.46 2.13
CA ALA A 171 13.32 -11.31 2.76
C ALA A 171 14.34 -10.57 1.88
N GLY A 172 14.21 -10.62 0.55
CA GLY A 172 15.03 -9.87 -0.41
C GLY A 172 14.61 -8.40 -0.52
N PHE A 173 13.30 -8.12 -0.46
CA PHE A 173 12.75 -6.75 -0.46
C PHE A 173 13.08 -6.00 0.84
N LEU A 174 12.87 -6.61 2.01
CA LEU A 174 13.28 -6.04 3.30
C LEU A 174 14.80 -5.87 3.39
N LYS A 175 15.59 -6.82 2.86
CA LYS A 175 17.06 -6.66 2.78
C LYS A 175 17.50 -5.60 1.78
N MET A 176 16.77 -5.36 0.69
CA MET A 176 17.09 -4.31 -0.28
C MET A 176 16.72 -2.93 0.25
N LEU A 177 15.59 -2.79 0.93
CA LEU A 177 15.21 -1.58 1.66
C LEU A 177 16.22 -1.29 2.77
N ASN A 178 16.51 -2.27 3.65
CA ASN A 178 17.51 -2.11 4.71
C ASN A 178 18.92 -1.89 4.16
N LYS A 179 19.28 -2.48 3.01
CA LYS A 179 20.56 -2.18 2.33
C LYS A 179 20.59 -0.78 1.71
N ALA A 180 19.45 -0.25 1.27
CA ALA A 180 19.38 1.14 0.82
C ALA A 180 19.58 2.09 2.00
N THR A 181 18.95 1.83 3.15
CA THR A 181 19.16 2.59 4.40
C THR A 181 20.59 2.41 4.96
N ASP A 182 21.17 1.21 4.93
CA ASP A 182 22.54 0.94 5.41
C ASP A 182 23.61 1.47 4.45
N ALA A 183 23.34 1.51 3.13
CA ALA A 183 24.24 2.12 2.16
C ALA A 183 24.28 3.66 2.28
N VAL A 184 23.19 4.27 2.74
CA VAL A 184 23.12 5.70 3.05
C VAL A 184 23.95 6.05 4.29
N SER A 185 24.02 5.16 5.29
CA SER A 185 24.94 5.31 6.44
C SER A 185 26.43 5.17 6.09
N LYS A 186 26.78 4.69 4.89
CA LYS A 186 28.17 4.53 4.42
C LYS A 186 28.60 5.54 3.35
N MET A 187 27.73 6.45 2.91
CA MET A 187 28.11 7.54 2.01
C MET A 187 28.70 8.69 2.82
N THR A 188 30.02 8.88 2.69
CA THR A 188 30.87 9.78 3.49
C THR A 188 30.59 11.27 3.29
N ILE A 189 29.67 11.65 2.41
CA ILE A 189 29.28 13.05 2.15
C ILE A 189 27.79 13.20 2.50
N LYS A 190 27.54 13.78 3.68
CA LYS A 190 26.18 14.20 4.07
C LYS A 190 25.77 15.31 3.12
N MET A 191 24.70 15.12 2.35
CA MET A 191 24.13 16.20 1.55
C MET A 191 23.77 17.34 2.49
N ASN A 192 24.31 18.52 2.19
CA ASN A 192 23.83 19.74 2.78
C ASN A 192 22.53 20.08 2.05
N GLU A 193 21.39 19.64 2.57
CA GLU A 193 20.09 19.95 2.00
C GLU A 193 19.87 21.46 2.09
N GLN A 194 19.94 22.13 0.95
CA GLN A 194 19.71 23.57 0.86
C GLN A 194 18.23 23.90 0.67
N ASP A 195 17.43 22.93 0.21
CA ASP A 195 16.00 23.11 0.01
C ASP A 195 15.24 22.72 1.29
N VAL A 196 14.84 23.75 2.05
CA VAL A 196 14.10 23.62 3.33
C VAL A 196 12.90 22.69 3.21
N TRP A 197 12.19 22.72 2.07
CA TRP A 197 11.03 21.85 1.88
C TRP A 197 11.41 20.38 1.83
N PHE A 198 12.56 20.01 1.23
CA PHE A 198 12.99 18.62 1.20
C PHE A 198 13.42 18.15 2.59
N ASP A 199 14.14 18.98 3.34
CA ASP A 199 14.57 18.67 4.71
C ASP A 199 13.36 18.39 5.62
N GLU A 200 12.41 19.34 5.66
CA GLU A 200 11.16 19.20 6.41
C GLU A 200 10.36 17.98 5.93
N LYS A 201 10.23 17.80 4.60
CA LYS A 201 9.36 16.74 4.06
C LYS A 201 9.92 15.34 4.26
N ILE A 202 11.25 15.18 4.24
CA ILE A 202 11.89 13.90 4.58
C ILE A 202 11.58 13.55 6.04
N GLN A 203 11.77 14.49 6.96
CA GLN A 203 11.48 14.28 8.38
C GLN A 203 9.99 13.97 8.62
N ASP A 204 9.08 14.68 7.95
CA ASP A 204 7.64 14.43 8.02
C ASP A 204 7.28 13.01 7.58
N VAL A 205 7.84 12.56 6.45
CA VAL A 205 7.58 11.21 5.92
C VAL A 205 8.11 10.13 6.86
N GLU A 206 9.27 10.34 7.48
CA GLU A 206 9.83 9.41 8.48
C GLU A 206 8.97 9.33 9.73
N ASN A 207 8.56 10.47 10.28
CA ASN A 207 7.69 10.53 11.44
C ASN A 207 6.33 9.88 11.14
N GLU A 208 5.75 10.16 9.98
CA GLU A 208 4.50 9.57 9.54
C GLU A 208 4.61 8.05 9.41
N GLU A 209 5.68 7.53 8.80
CA GLU A 209 5.92 6.10 8.69
C GLU A 209 5.99 5.42 10.07
N GLN A 210 6.72 6.01 11.01
CA GLN A 210 6.83 5.50 12.38
C GLN A 210 5.48 5.48 13.10
N HIS A 211 4.69 6.55 12.99
CA HIS A 211 3.36 6.63 13.58
C HIS A 211 2.40 5.61 12.95
N MET A 212 2.42 5.45 11.63
CA MET A 212 1.60 4.44 10.94
C MET A 212 1.98 3.01 11.34
N ARG A 213 3.27 2.71 11.50
CA ARG A 213 3.73 1.40 11.98
C ARG A 213 3.21 1.09 13.39
N LYS A 214 3.30 2.05 14.30
CA LYS A 214 2.74 1.91 15.66
C LYS A 214 1.23 1.68 15.62
N LEU A 215 0.52 2.48 14.83
CA LEU A 215 -0.93 2.33 14.67
C LEU A 215 -1.30 0.97 14.06
N HIS A 216 -0.55 0.50 13.06
CA HIS A 216 -0.77 -0.82 12.44
C HIS A 216 -0.68 -1.94 13.47
N VAL A 217 0.36 -1.95 14.32
CA VAL A 217 0.51 -2.96 15.38
C VAL A 217 -0.67 -2.93 16.36
N MET A 218 -1.13 -1.73 16.74
CA MET A 218 -2.31 -1.60 17.61
C MET A 218 -3.58 -2.13 16.95
N VAL A 219 -3.78 -1.88 15.64
CA VAL A 219 -4.94 -2.38 14.90
C VAL A 219 -4.87 -3.89 14.69
N GLU A 220 -3.69 -4.46 14.45
CA GLU A 220 -3.52 -5.93 14.42
C GLU A 220 -3.86 -6.57 15.76
N SER A 221 -3.45 -5.93 16.88
CA SER A 221 -3.86 -6.37 18.20
C SER A 221 -5.37 -6.28 18.41
N LEU A 222 -6.03 -5.20 17.94
CA LEU A 222 -7.50 -5.08 17.96
C LEU A 222 -8.19 -6.22 17.21
N VAL A 223 -7.70 -6.55 16.00
CA VAL A 223 -8.22 -7.66 15.20
C VAL A 223 -8.14 -8.98 15.99
N ASN A 224 -7.00 -9.25 16.62
CA ASN A 224 -6.81 -10.48 17.40
C ASN A 224 -7.77 -10.55 18.60
N HIS A 225 -7.86 -9.47 19.39
CA HIS A 225 -8.80 -9.41 20.51
C HIS A 225 -10.26 -9.58 20.06
N ARG A 226 -10.64 -9.06 18.88
CA ARG A 226 -11.99 -9.22 18.35
C ARG A 226 -12.28 -10.66 17.90
N LYS A 227 -11.29 -11.35 17.32
CA LYS A 227 -11.37 -12.79 17.01
C LYS A 227 -11.49 -13.63 18.29
N GLU A 228 -10.72 -13.30 19.33
CA GLU A 228 -10.81 -13.97 20.64
C GLU A 228 -12.17 -13.74 21.31
N LEU A 229 -12.70 -12.52 21.25
CA LEU A 229 -14.04 -12.20 21.74
C LEU A 229 -15.11 -13.06 21.04
N SER A 230 -15.06 -13.14 19.70
CA SER A 230 -15.93 -14.03 18.92
C SER A 230 -15.86 -15.47 19.41
N GLY A 231 -14.64 -16.02 19.53
CA GLY A 231 -14.43 -17.39 20.01
C GLY A 231 -15.00 -17.64 21.41
N ASN A 232 -14.82 -16.70 22.33
CA ASN A 232 -15.36 -16.79 23.68
C ASN A 232 -16.89 -16.70 23.71
N THR A 233 -17.47 -15.81 22.91
CA THR A 233 -18.93 -15.70 22.74
C THR A 233 -19.52 -17.00 22.17
N ALA A 234 -18.85 -17.63 21.20
CA ALA A 234 -19.27 -18.93 20.66
C ALA A 234 -19.32 -20.02 21.73
N VAL A 235 -18.33 -20.05 22.63
CA VAL A 235 -18.28 -21.01 23.74
C VAL A 235 -19.38 -20.72 24.75
N PHE A 236 -19.63 -19.43 25.04
CA PHE A 236 -20.70 -19.01 25.92
C PHE A 236 -22.07 -19.42 25.38
N ALA A 237 -22.38 -19.10 24.11
CA ALA A 237 -23.63 -19.47 23.46
C ALA A 237 -23.90 -20.98 23.55
N LYS A 238 -22.90 -21.81 23.21
CA LYS A 238 -22.99 -23.28 23.33
C LYS A 238 -23.25 -23.74 24.77
N SER A 239 -22.56 -23.14 25.74
CA SER A 239 -22.71 -23.48 27.15
C SER A 239 -24.11 -23.13 27.67
N VAL A 240 -24.64 -21.98 27.27
CA VAL A 240 -26.01 -21.55 27.60
C VAL A 240 -27.05 -22.46 26.95
N ALA A 241 -26.85 -22.87 25.70
CA ALA A 241 -27.74 -23.83 25.03
C ALA A 241 -27.76 -25.18 25.77
N MET A 242 -26.60 -25.67 26.22
CA MET A 242 -26.51 -26.90 27.01
C MET A 242 -27.24 -26.75 28.35
N LEU A 243 -27.07 -25.63 29.06
CA LEU A 243 -27.81 -25.34 30.29
C LEU A 243 -29.32 -25.31 30.04
N GLY A 244 -29.77 -24.65 28.98
CA GLY A 244 -31.18 -24.62 28.60
C GLY A 244 -31.76 -26.01 28.35
N SER A 245 -30.96 -26.92 27.77
CA SER A 245 -31.38 -28.31 27.52
C SER A 245 -31.49 -29.18 28.78
N SER A 246 -30.82 -28.79 29.86
CA SER A 246 -30.81 -29.52 31.14
C SER A 246 -31.80 -28.92 32.16
N GLU A 247 -32.49 -27.84 31.81
CA GLU A 247 -33.39 -27.13 32.70
C GLU A 247 -34.81 -27.69 32.64
N ASP A 248 -35.38 -28.04 33.79
CA ASP A 248 -36.72 -28.62 33.90
C ASP A 248 -37.82 -27.56 33.75
N ASN A 249 -37.56 -26.32 34.17
CA ASN A 249 -38.51 -25.24 34.00
C ASN A 249 -38.58 -24.81 32.52
N THR A 250 -39.70 -25.12 31.87
CA THR A 250 -39.90 -24.85 30.43
C THR A 250 -39.74 -23.37 30.06
N ALA A 251 -40.14 -22.44 30.91
CA ALA A 251 -40.00 -21.00 30.64
C ALA A 251 -38.52 -20.58 30.69
N LEU A 252 -37.78 -21.06 31.70
CA LEU A 252 -36.35 -20.79 31.84
C LEU A 252 -35.52 -21.48 30.73
N SER A 253 -35.83 -22.75 30.42
CA SER A 253 -35.22 -23.51 29.33
C SER A 253 -35.36 -22.79 27.98
N ARG A 254 -36.58 -22.29 27.68
CA ARG A 254 -36.86 -21.51 26.47
C ARG A 254 -36.04 -20.23 26.41
N ALA A 255 -35.99 -19.47 27.50
CA ALA A 255 -35.25 -18.22 27.53
C ALA A 255 -33.73 -18.42 27.44
N LEU A 256 -33.17 -19.45 28.06
CA LEU A 256 -31.77 -19.82 27.90
C LEU A 256 -31.46 -20.22 26.45
N SER A 257 -32.34 -20.99 25.81
CA SER A 257 -32.18 -21.36 24.40
C SER A 257 -32.18 -20.13 23.48
N GLN A 258 -33.03 -19.15 23.75
CA GLN A 258 -33.05 -17.90 22.99
C GLN A 258 -31.84 -16.99 23.29
N LEU A 259 -31.37 -16.95 24.54
CA LEU A 259 -30.13 -16.25 24.88
C LEU A 259 -28.95 -16.85 24.11
N ALA A 260 -28.88 -18.18 24.02
CA ALA A 260 -27.85 -18.85 23.21
C ALA A 260 -27.94 -18.46 21.73
N GLU A 261 -29.14 -18.39 21.15
CA GLU A 261 -29.31 -17.94 19.76
C GLU A 261 -28.89 -16.47 19.56
N VAL A 262 -29.20 -15.60 20.53
CA VAL A 262 -28.77 -14.19 20.51
C VAL A 262 -27.25 -14.09 20.55
N GLU A 263 -26.60 -14.84 21.44
CA GLU A 263 -25.14 -14.87 21.56
C GLU A 263 -24.48 -15.47 20.31
N ASP A 264 -25.06 -16.49 19.67
CA ASP A 264 -24.59 -17.01 18.37
C ASP A 264 -24.66 -15.94 17.26
N ARG A 265 -25.69 -15.08 17.27
CA ARG A 265 -25.78 -13.96 16.32
C ARG A 265 -24.78 -12.85 16.66
N ILE A 266 -24.50 -12.60 17.93
CA ILE A 266 -23.49 -11.62 18.39
C ILE A 266 -22.07 -12.11 18.03
N GLU A 267 -21.81 -13.41 18.15
CA GLU A 267 -20.58 -14.05 17.69
C GLU A 267 -20.33 -13.75 16.21
N GLN A 268 -21.31 -14.00 15.34
CA GLN A 268 -21.19 -13.69 13.91
C GLN A 268 -20.88 -12.22 13.66
N LEU A 269 -21.52 -11.30 14.40
CA LEU A 269 -21.21 -9.87 14.33
C LEU A 269 -19.77 -9.57 14.74
N HIS A 270 -19.25 -10.20 15.79
CA HIS A 270 -17.85 -10.03 16.21
C HIS A 270 -16.88 -10.55 15.15
N GLN A 271 -17.19 -11.67 14.49
CA GLN A 271 -16.39 -12.22 13.41
C GLN A 271 -16.37 -11.31 12.16
N GLU A 272 -17.52 -10.75 11.78
CA GLU A 272 -17.62 -9.75 10.70
C GLU A 272 -16.84 -8.48 11.05
N GLN A 273 -16.99 -8.02 12.29
CA GLN A 273 -16.29 -6.88 12.84
C GLN A 273 -14.76 -7.06 12.81
N ALA A 274 -14.25 -8.23 13.19
CA ALA A 274 -12.82 -8.55 13.11
C ALA A 274 -12.33 -8.57 11.67
N SER A 275 -13.14 -9.09 10.75
CA SER A 275 -12.84 -9.11 9.32
C SER A 275 -12.77 -7.67 8.76
N ASN A 276 -13.70 -6.80 9.14
CA ASN A 276 -13.69 -5.38 8.72
C ASN A 276 -12.50 -4.61 9.26
N ASP A 277 -12.12 -4.81 10.53
CA ASP A 277 -10.90 -4.22 11.11
C ASP A 277 -9.67 -4.61 10.30
N PHE A 278 -9.57 -5.89 9.94
CA PHE A 278 -8.45 -6.43 9.21
C PHE A 278 -8.40 -5.91 7.76
N PHE A 279 -9.44 -6.18 6.98
CA PHE A 279 -9.45 -5.91 5.53
C PHE A 279 -9.61 -4.43 5.19
N THR A 280 -10.29 -3.64 6.02
CA THR A 280 -10.51 -2.21 5.74
C THR A 280 -9.45 -1.33 6.39
N PHE A 281 -9.04 -1.63 7.63
CA PHE A 281 -8.17 -0.71 8.39
C PHE A 281 -6.72 -1.19 8.50
N SER A 282 -6.46 -2.40 9.00
CA SER A 282 -5.09 -2.95 9.10
C SER A 282 -4.42 -2.99 7.72
N GLU A 283 -5.10 -3.54 6.72
CA GLU A 283 -4.58 -3.64 5.36
C GLU A 283 -4.35 -2.28 4.68
N LEU A 284 -5.13 -1.25 5.03
CA LEU A 284 -4.91 0.12 4.56
C LEU A 284 -3.60 0.68 5.12
N LEU A 285 -3.39 0.52 6.43
CA LEU A 285 -2.17 0.98 7.10
C LEU A 285 -0.94 0.24 6.55
N ALA A 286 -1.01 -1.09 6.41
CA ALA A 286 0.07 -1.89 5.84
C ALA A 286 0.46 -1.42 4.43
N ASP A 287 -0.53 -1.08 3.61
CA ASP A 287 -0.34 -0.53 2.25
C ASP A 287 0.39 0.82 2.28
N TYR A 288 -0.07 1.75 3.12
CA TYR A 288 0.52 3.09 3.17
C TYR A 288 1.90 3.10 3.80
N ILE A 289 2.20 2.19 4.74
CA ILE A 289 3.56 1.98 5.23
C ILE A 289 4.49 1.58 4.08
N ARG A 290 4.06 0.65 3.20
CA ARG A 290 4.87 0.27 2.02
C ARG A 290 5.03 1.43 1.04
N LEU A 291 3.97 2.21 0.80
CA LEU A 291 4.03 3.37 -0.08
C LEU A 291 4.95 4.47 0.47
N LEU A 292 4.93 4.73 1.78
CA LEU A 292 5.88 5.64 2.42
C LEU A 292 7.32 5.15 2.24
N GLY A 293 7.56 3.84 2.27
CA GLY A 293 8.85 3.25 1.88
C GLY A 293 9.25 3.57 0.43
N ALA A 294 8.29 3.55 -0.51
CA ALA A 294 8.55 3.96 -1.90
C ALA A 294 8.83 5.47 -2.02
N VAL A 295 8.14 6.31 -1.25
CA VAL A 295 8.42 7.76 -1.15
C VAL A 295 9.85 8.02 -0.67
N LYS A 296 10.29 7.32 0.38
CA LYS A 296 11.68 7.39 0.86
C LYS A 296 12.66 6.95 -0.23
N GLY A 297 12.32 5.90 -0.96
CA GLY A 297 13.09 5.49 -2.15
C GLY A 297 13.25 6.60 -3.19
N CYS A 298 12.25 7.47 -3.40
CA CYS A 298 12.39 8.63 -4.29
C CYS A 298 13.37 9.67 -3.76
N PHE A 299 13.36 9.95 -2.45
CA PHE A 299 14.36 10.82 -1.82
C PHE A 299 15.77 10.25 -1.97
N ASP A 300 15.94 8.93 -1.81
CA ASP A 300 17.23 8.27 -2.03
C ASP A 300 17.73 8.40 -3.47
N GLN A 301 16.83 8.36 -4.46
CA GLN A 301 17.23 8.56 -5.87
C GLN A 301 17.67 10.00 -6.13
N ARG A 302 16.97 10.97 -5.54
CA ARG A 302 17.40 12.38 -5.57
C ARG A 302 18.79 12.56 -4.92
N MET A 303 19.01 11.94 -3.76
CA MET A 303 20.30 11.96 -3.07
C MET A 303 21.43 11.36 -3.94
N LYS A 304 21.17 10.25 -4.62
CA LYS A 304 22.13 9.65 -5.56
C LYS A 304 22.44 10.55 -6.77
N ALA A 305 21.42 11.24 -7.30
CA ALA A 305 21.62 12.18 -8.40
C ALA A 305 22.48 13.38 -7.95
N TRP A 306 22.22 13.91 -6.76
CA TRP A 306 23.04 14.95 -6.14
C TRP A 306 24.48 14.50 -5.95
N GLN A 307 24.69 13.30 -5.39
CA GLN A 307 26.03 12.76 -5.18
C GLN A 307 26.81 12.64 -6.49
N ARG A 308 26.18 12.14 -7.57
CA ARG A 308 26.82 12.06 -8.89
C ARG A 308 27.23 13.43 -9.43
N TRP A 309 26.40 14.44 -9.21
CA TRP A 309 26.73 15.81 -9.59
C TRP A 309 27.92 16.35 -8.79
N GLN A 310 27.92 16.19 -7.47
CA GLN A 310 29.03 16.64 -6.61
C GLN A 310 30.35 15.89 -6.90
N ASP A 311 30.28 14.60 -7.20
CA ASP A 311 31.45 13.80 -7.58
C ASP A 311 32.06 14.32 -8.89
N ALA A 312 31.22 14.71 -9.86
CA ALA A 312 31.66 15.31 -11.11
C ALA A 312 32.27 16.71 -10.91
N GLU A 313 31.69 17.53 -10.03
CA GLU A 313 32.23 18.85 -9.66
C GLU A 313 33.62 18.73 -9.03
N ASN A 314 33.76 17.81 -8.06
CA ASN A 314 35.04 17.51 -7.43
C ASN A 314 36.08 16.98 -8.43
N MET A 315 35.65 16.19 -9.42
CA MET A 315 36.54 15.71 -10.48
C MET A 315 36.97 16.85 -11.39
N LEU A 316 36.05 17.73 -11.80
CA LEU A 316 36.35 18.93 -12.58
C LEU A 316 37.37 19.82 -11.85
N GLN A 317 37.20 20.04 -10.55
CA GLN A 317 38.14 20.81 -9.74
C GLN A 317 39.55 20.19 -9.75
N LYS A 318 39.66 18.87 -9.61
CA LYS A 318 40.95 18.16 -9.72
C LYS A 318 41.58 18.31 -11.10
N LYS A 319 40.78 18.34 -12.17
CA LYS A 319 41.28 18.54 -13.54
C LYS A 319 41.79 19.97 -13.75
N ARG A 320 41.09 20.98 -13.22
CA ARG A 320 41.55 22.38 -13.22
C ARG A 320 42.86 22.56 -12.44
N GLU A 321 42.99 21.92 -11.28
CA GLU A 321 44.25 21.92 -10.51
C GLU A 321 45.40 21.24 -11.27
N ALA A 322 45.11 20.16 -12.00
CA ALA A 322 46.10 19.47 -12.82
C ALA A 322 46.57 20.34 -14.00
N GLU A 323 45.66 21.05 -14.68
CA GLU A 323 46.01 22.04 -15.71
C GLU A 323 46.88 23.15 -15.14
N ALA A 324 46.51 23.72 -13.98
CA ALA A 324 47.31 24.74 -13.33
C ALA A 324 48.75 24.26 -13.05
N LYS A 325 48.91 23.02 -12.58
CA LYS A 325 50.25 22.42 -12.37
C LYS A 325 51.02 22.25 -13.68
N LEU A 326 50.36 21.90 -14.79
CA LEU A 326 51.01 21.78 -16.10
C LEU A 326 51.44 23.15 -16.65
N LEU A 327 50.65 24.20 -16.43
CA LEU A 327 51.01 25.58 -16.76
C LEU A 327 52.27 26.01 -15.99
N TRP A 328 52.31 25.78 -14.68
CA TRP A 328 53.48 26.06 -13.84
C TRP A 328 54.72 25.25 -14.25
N ALA A 329 54.54 24.00 -14.70
CA ALA A 329 55.63 23.13 -15.14
C ALA A 329 56.10 23.39 -16.59
N ASN A 330 55.52 24.36 -17.30
CA ASN A 330 55.84 24.74 -18.68
C ASN A 330 55.82 23.55 -19.68
N LYS A 331 54.77 22.72 -19.64
CA LYS A 331 54.58 21.56 -20.55
C LYS A 331 53.43 21.79 -21.54
N PRO A 332 53.64 22.57 -22.63
CA PRO A 332 52.58 22.96 -23.56
C PRO A 332 51.94 21.79 -24.30
N ASP A 333 52.70 20.73 -24.60
CA ASP A 333 52.23 19.56 -25.37
C ASP A 333 51.10 18.80 -24.67
N LYS A 334 51.01 18.89 -23.34
CA LYS A 334 49.96 18.24 -22.53
C LYS A 334 48.84 19.20 -22.12
N LEU A 335 49.00 20.49 -22.38
CA LEU A 335 48.05 21.51 -21.94
C LEU A 335 46.75 21.45 -22.75
N GLN A 336 46.84 21.20 -24.06
CA GLN A 336 45.65 21.08 -24.89
C GLN A 336 44.78 19.90 -24.43
N GLN A 337 45.39 18.74 -24.18
CA GLN A 337 44.69 17.57 -23.65
C GLN A 337 44.01 17.87 -22.30
N ALA A 338 44.68 18.58 -21.39
CA ALA A 338 44.09 18.95 -20.11
C ALA A 338 42.87 19.88 -20.27
N LYS A 339 42.92 20.81 -21.23
CA LYS A 339 41.79 21.70 -21.56
C LYS A 339 40.61 20.94 -22.16
N ASP A 340 40.88 19.99 -23.06
CA ASP A 340 39.85 19.15 -23.66
C ASP A 340 39.16 18.28 -22.58
N GLU A 341 39.94 17.71 -21.65
CA GLU A 341 39.40 16.96 -20.50
C GLU A 341 38.57 17.86 -19.58
N ILE A 342 38.98 19.11 -19.32
CA ILE A 342 38.21 20.07 -18.52
C ILE A 342 36.86 20.34 -19.20
N ALA A 343 36.86 20.63 -20.51
CA ALA A 343 35.63 20.88 -21.26
C ALA A 343 34.67 19.68 -21.22
N GLU A 344 35.19 18.44 -21.29
CA GLU A 344 34.38 17.22 -21.14
C GLU A 344 33.74 17.14 -19.74
N TRP A 345 34.50 17.42 -18.67
CA TRP A 345 34.00 17.38 -17.31
C TRP A 345 33.03 18.54 -17.00
N GLU A 346 33.22 19.73 -17.57
CA GLU A 346 32.27 20.85 -17.51
C GLU A 346 30.92 20.47 -18.14
N ALA A 347 30.95 19.79 -19.28
CA ALA A 347 29.74 19.26 -19.92
C ALA A 347 29.04 18.20 -19.05
N LYS A 348 29.80 17.29 -18.41
CA LYS A 348 29.25 16.28 -17.48
C LYS A 348 28.64 16.89 -16.22
N VAL A 349 29.29 17.89 -15.62
CA VAL A 349 28.75 18.65 -14.49
C VAL A 349 27.41 19.27 -14.86
N THR A 350 27.36 19.99 -15.98
CA THR A 350 26.13 20.63 -16.49
C THR A 350 25.03 19.60 -16.74
N GLN A 351 25.38 18.42 -17.26
CA GLN A 351 24.43 17.33 -17.49
C GLN A 351 23.86 16.78 -16.17
N TYR A 352 24.72 16.49 -15.18
CA TYR A 352 24.29 15.92 -13.90
C TYR A 352 23.53 16.92 -13.03
N GLU A 353 23.86 18.21 -13.12
CA GLU A 353 23.09 19.29 -12.49
C GLU A 353 21.66 19.30 -13.02
N ARG A 354 21.47 19.35 -14.35
CA ARG A 354 20.14 19.30 -14.99
C ARG A 354 19.36 18.04 -14.62
N GLU A 355 20.04 16.91 -14.51
CA GLU A 355 19.42 15.64 -14.12
C GLU A 355 18.95 15.68 -12.65
N PHE A 356 19.77 16.22 -11.75
CA PHE A 356 19.38 16.43 -10.35
C PHE A 356 18.19 17.37 -10.22
N GLU A 357 18.15 18.48 -10.95
CA GLU A 357 17.01 19.40 -10.97
C GLU A 357 15.74 18.73 -11.48
N ARG A 358 15.84 17.95 -12.57
CA ARG A 358 14.72 17.21 -13.16
C ARG A 358 14.15 16.17 -12.20
N ILE A 359 15.02 15.38 -11.56
CA ILE A 359 14.62 14.40 -10.54
C ILE A 359 13.99 15.13 -9.36
N SER A 360 14.59 16.21 -8.84
CA SER A 360 14.06 16.99 -7.72
C SER A 360 12.66 17.54 -8.02
N ALA A 361 12.46 18.11 -9.20
CA ALA A 361 11.14 18.58 -9.63
C ALA A 361 10.11 17.45 -9.74
N THR A 362 10.53 16.26 -10.17
CA THR A 362 9.66 15.08 -10.27
C THR A 362 9.29 14.54 -8.88
N VAL A 363 10.27 14.36 -7.98
CA VAL A 363 10.04 13.91 -6.61
C VAL A 363 9.10 14.86 -5.87
N ARG A 364 9.30 16.18 -5.98
CA ARG A 364 8.40 17.16 -5.35
C ARG A 364 6.96 17.01 -5.85
N LYS A 365 6.76 16.91 -7.18
CA LYS A 365 5.43 16.71 -7.77
C LYS A 365 4.78 15.41 -7.30
N GLU A 366 5.56 14.34 -7.23
CA GLU A 366 5.10 13.02 -6.85
C GLU A 366 4.72 12.92 -5.37
N VAL A 367 5.51 13.50 -4.47
CA VAL A 367 5.19 13.56 -3.04
C VAL A 367 3.90 14.36 -2.81
N ILE A 368 3.73 15.51 -3.47
CA ILE A 368 2.50 16.32 -3.36
C ILE A 368 1.29 15.55 -3.90
N ARG A 369 1.43 14.82 -5.00
CA ARG A 369 0.39 13.95 -5.55
C ARG A 369 0.03 12.84 -4.55
N PHE A 370 1.04 12.17 -4.01
CA PHE A 370 0.88 11.09 -3.03
C PHE A 370 0.15 11.56 -1.79
N ASP A 371 0.48 12.73 -1.22
CA ASP A 371 -0.21 13.27 -0.05
C ASP A 371 -1.70 13.52 -0.30
N LYS A 372 -2.05 14.07 -1.46
CA LYS A 372 -3.45 14.28 -1.87
C LYS A 372 -4.20 12.96 -2.02
N GLU A 373 -3.58 11.97 -2.66
CA GLU A 373 -4.16 10.63 -2.82
C GLU A 373 -4.34 9.94 -1.46
N LYS A 374 -3.31 9.98 -0.62
CA LYS A 374 -3.31 9.47 0.76
C LYS A 374 -4.46 10.05 1.57
N ALA A 375 -4.56 11.38 1.66
CA ALA A 375 -5.62 12.03 2.43
C ALA A 375 -7.03 11.63 1.96
N ARG A 376 -7.24 11.56 0.64
CA ARG A 376 -8.51 11.16 0.05
C ARG A 376 -8.86 9.71 0.36
N ASP A 377 -7.90 8.80 0.23
CA ASP A 377 -8.12 7.38 0.42
C ASP A 377 -8.33 7.04 1.90
N PHE A 378 -7.55 7.64 2.81
CA PHE A 378 -7.78 7.53 4.25
C PHE A 378 -9.16 8.06 4.65
N LYS A 379 -9.56 9.26 4.17
CA LYS A 379 -10.89 9.81 4.44
C LYS A 379 -11.98 8.82 4.02
N ARG A 380 -11.89 8.28 2.81
CA ARG A 380 -12.88 7.35 2.27
C ARG A 380 -12.96 6.06 3.11
N GLN A 381 -11.81 5.46 3.43
CA GLN A 381 -11.78 4.18 4.12
C GLN A 381 -12.13 4.31 5.60
N ILE A 382 -11.72 5.39 6.28
CA ILE A 382 -12.11 5.64 7.66
C ILE A 382 -13.62 5.85 7.76
N VAL A 383 -14.23 6.59 6.82
CA VAL A 383 -15.69 6.75 6.78
C VAL A 383 -16.38 5.39 6.63
N LYS A 384 -15.97 4.59 5.64
CA LYS A 384 -16.50 3.24 5.42
C LYS A 384 -16.35 2.34 6.65
N TYR A 385 -15.21 2.43 7.32
CA TYR A 385 -14.92 1.68 8.54
C TYR A 385 -15.85 2.09 9.69
N LEU A 386 -16.03 3.39 9.92
CA LEU A 386 -16.93 3.92 10.94
C LEU A 386 -18.40 3.57 10.67
N GLU A 387 -18.83 3.60 9.41
CA GLU A 387 -20.17 3.14 8.99
C GLU A 387 -20.38 1.65 9.30
N SER A 388 -19.38 0.81 9.04
CA SER A 388 -19.41 -0.61 9.38
C SER A 388 -19.53 -0.84 10.89
N LEU A 389 -18.78 -0.07 11.70
CA LEU A 389 -18.89 -0.13 13.15
C LEU A 389 -20.28 0.29 13.63
N LEU A 390 -20.83 1.38 13.08
CA LEU A 390 -22.17 1.86 13.42
C LEU A 390 -23.24 0.80 13.10
N ASN A 391 -23.20 0.20 11.91
CA ASN A 391 -24.14 -0.84 11.51
C ASN A 391 -24.08 -2.05 12.46
N SER A 392 -22.87 -2.47 12.85
CA SER A 392 -22.68 -3.58 13.79
C SER A 392 -23.31 -3.26 15.15
N GLN A 393 -23.12 -2.04 15.66
CA GLN A 393 -23.73 -1.61 16.93
C GLN A 393 -25.26 -1.57 16.85
N GLN A 394 -25.81 -1.11 15.73
CA GLN A 394 -27.26 -1.11 15.50
C GLN A 394 -27.84 -2.53 15.47
N GLN A 395 -27.14 -3.50 14.87
CA GLN A 395 -27.55 -4.91 14.88
C GLN A 395 -27.49 -5.50 16.29
N LEU A 396 -26.43 -5.21 17.04
CA LEU A 396 -26.29 -5.64 18.43
C LEU A 396 -27.47 -5.16 19.30
N ILE A 397 -27.86 -3.89 19.18
CA ILE A 397 -29.03 -3.33 19.87
C ILE A 397 -30.30 -4.11 19.51
N LYS A 398 -30.54 -4.34 18.21
CA LYS A 398 -31.73 -5.08 17.75
C LYS A 398 -31.79 -6.49 18.31
N TYR A 399 -30.66 -7.19 18.43
CA TYR A 399 -30.63 -8.54 18.98
C TYR A 399 -31.00 -8.55 20.47
N TRP A 400 -30.47 -7.61 21.26
CA TRP A 400 -30.84 -7.49 22.67
C TRP A 400 -32.28 -7.02 22.89
N GLU A 401 -32.77 -6.08 22.08
CA GLU A 401 -34.17 -5.63 22.13
C GLU A 401 -35.15 -6.75 21.81
N ALA A 402 -34.81 -7.62 20.84
CA ALA A 402 -35.61 -8.79 20.50
C ALA A 402 -35.65 -9.84 21.62
N PHE A 403 -34.58 -9.96 22.40
CA PHE A 403 -34.49 -10.88 23.54
C PHE A 403 -35.22 -10.38 24.79
N LEU A 404 -35.32 -9.07 24.97
CA LEU A 404 -35.84 -8.44 26.19
C LEU A 404 -37.22 -8.95 26.67
N PRO A 405 -38.22 -9.22 25.80
CA PRO A 405 -39.50 -9.77 26.24
C PRO A 405 -39.39 -11.15 26.88
N GLU A 406 -38.51 -12.00 26.37
CA GLU A 406 -38.34 -13.38 26.82
C GLU A 406 -37.56 -13.43 28.14
N ALA A 407 -36.60 -12.51 28.35
CA ALA A 407 -36.00 -12.30 29.65
C ALA A 407 -37.01 -11.83 30.72
N LYS A 408 -37.97 -10.97 30.34
CA LYS A 408 -39.03 -10.49 31.24
C LYS A 408 -40.07 -11.56 31.59
N ALA A 409 -40.25 -12.57 30.74
CA ALA A 409 -41.22 -13.64 30.96
C ALA A 409 -40.81 -14.64 32.07
N ILE A 410 -39.55 -14.58 32.51
CA ILE A 410 -38.99 -15.44 33.58
C ILE A 410 -39.10 -14.75 34.96
N ALA A 411 -39.14 -13.41 34.99
CA ALA A 411 -39.24 -12.60 36.20
C ALA A 411 -40.68 -12.51 36.70
#